data_AF-A0A7C4B982-F1
#
_entry.id   AF-A0A7C4B982-F1
#
_cell.length_a   1.000
_cell.length_b   1.000
_cell.length_c   1.000
_cell.angle_alpha   90.00
_cell.angle_beta   90.00
_cell.angle_gamma   90.00
#
_symmetry.space_group_name_H-M   'P 1'
#
loop_
_entity.id
_entity.type
_entity.pdbx_description
1 polymer ?
#
loop_
_entity_poly.entity_id
_entity_poly.type
_entity_poly.pdbx_seq_one_letter_code
_entity_poly.pdbx_strand_id
1 'polypeptide(L)'
;MEEARTLIVDGVRLILVEDFRELGRVLKAQEAGGRWDILAVDQYMTAEISSFGGYIILALYAEVEADRIPEAAKGDPEVEVELSDGKLTLKYYYRYEYIGSSTLIAVVNRINKFRGLLSRVLLELRQP
;
A
#
# COMPACT_ATOMS: atom_id res chain seq x y z
N MET A 1 -12.99 9.83 14.77
CA MET A 1 -12.50 9.66 13.39
C MET A 1 -11.06 10.12 13.42
N GLU A 2 -10.11 9.22 13.18
CA GLU A 2 -8.70 9.63 13.05
C GLU A 2 -8.54 10.24 11.65
N GLU A 3 -8.24 11.54 11.62
CA GLU A 3 -8.07 12.32 10.40
C GLU A 3 -6.65 12.14 9.83
N ALA A 4 -6.50 12.31 8.51
CA ALA A 4 -5.19 12.37 7.89
C ALA A 4 -4.35 13.50 8.51
N ARG A 5 -3.14 13.19 8.96
CA ARG A 5 -2.25 14.12 9.66
C ARG A 5 -0.97 14.38 8.89
N THR A 6 -0.49 15.62 8.89
CA THR A 6 0.83 15.94 8.31
C THR A 6 1.91 15.69 9.36
N LEU A 7 2.93 14.93 9.00
CA LEU A 7 4.13 14.71 9.81
C LEU A 7 5.36 15.27 9.09
N ILE A 8 6.37 15.65 9.86
CA ILE A 8 7.70 15.99 9.37
C ILE A 8 8.67 15.00 9.99
N VAL A 9 9.30 14.16 9.16
CA VAL A 9 10.27 13.15 9.58
C VAL A 9 11.56 13.42 8.81
N ASP A 10 12.64 13.69 9.53
CA ASP A 10 13.97 13.98 8.93
C ASP A 10 13.94 15.05 7.81
N GLY A 11 13.09 16.06 7.97
CA GLY A 11 12.90 17.15 6.99
C GLY A 11 11.96 16.81 5.82
N VAL A 12 11.44 15.59 5.76
CA VAL A 12 10.45 15.17 4.76
C VAL A 12 9.05 15.40 5.29
N ARG A 13 8.21 16.09 4.51
CA ARG A 13 6.79 16.30 4.82
C ARG A 13 5.97 15.15 4.25
N LEU A 14 5.31 14.39 5.12
CA LEU A 14 4.46 13.27 4.73
C LEU A 14 3.04 13.42 5.29
N ILE A 15 2.06 12.87 4.58
CA ILE A 15 0.67 12.80 5.02
C ILE A 15 0.41 11.37 5.50
N LEU A 16 0.20 11.19 6.79
CA LEU A 16 -0.15 9.91 7.39
C LEU A 16 -1.66 9.70 7.34
N VAL A 17 -2.07 8.54 6.84
CA VAL A 17 -3.46 8.09 6.71
C VAL A 17 -3.59 6.75 7.44
N GLU A 18 -4.27 6.72 8.58
CA GLU A 18 -4.38 5.52 9.44
C GLU A 18 -5.58 4.62 9.07
N ASP A 19 -6.33 5.01 8.03
CA ASP A 19 -7.42 4.23 7.49
C ASP A 19 -7.52 4.40 5.97
N PHE A 20 -7.37 3.30 5.23
CA PHE A 20 -7.49 3.26 3.79
C PHE A 20 -8.84 3.78 3.24
N ARG A 21 -9.90 3.84 4.06
CA ARG A 21 -11.18 4.48 3.67
C ARG A 21 -11.01 5.95 3.32
N GLU A 22 -10.08 6.65 3.97
CA GLU A 22 -9.80 8.07 3.75
C GLU A 22 -8.85 8.31 2.57
N LEU A 23 -8.13 7.29 2.11
CA LEU A 23 -7.04 7.43 1.15
C LEU A 23 -7.48 8.06 -0.17
N GLY A 24 -8.65 7.68 -0.70
CA GLY A 24 -9.17 8.25 -1.94
C GLY A 24 -9.43 9.76 -1.83
N ARG A 25 -9.95 10.22 -0.68
CA ARG A 25 -10.17 11.65 -0.40
C ARG A 25 -8.84 12.39 -0.30
N VAL A 26 -7.85 11.81 0.39
CA VAL A 26 -6.52 12.41 0.57
C VAL A 26 -5.79 12.52 -0.76
N LEU A 27 -5.78 11.47 -1.58
CA LEU A 27 -5.17 11.48 -2.92
C LEU A 27 -5.79 12.54 -3.83
N LYS A 28 -7.12 12.68 -3.80
CA LYS A 28 -7.84 13.68 -4.61
C LYS A 28 -7.53 15.12 -4.18
N ALA A 29 -7.17 15.34 -2.91
CA ALA A 29 -6.82 16.65 -2.39
C ALA A 29 -5.39 17.09 -2.75
N GLN A 30 -4.55 16.19 -3.29
CA GLN A 30 -3.18 16.53 -3.66
C GLN A 30 -3.13 17.33 -4.96
N GLU A 31 -2.14 18.21 -5.04
CA GLU A 31 -1.86 18.96 -6.25
C GLU A 31 -1.45 18.02 -7.40
N ALA A 32 -2.12 18.17 -8.54
CA ALA A 32 -1.81 17.42 -9.74
C ALA A 32 -0.42 17.78 -10.26
N GLY A 33 0.44 16.77 -10.47
CA GLY A 33 1.82 17.01 -10.90
C GLY A 33 2.73 17.63 -9.82
N GLY A 34 2.27 17.75 -8.57
CA GLY A 34 3.08 18.23 -7.44
C GLY A 34 3.94 17.13 -6.79
N ARG A 35 4.88 17.56 -5.94
CA ARG A 35 5.67 16.68 -5.04
C ARG A 35 4.94 16.51 -3.71
N TRP A 36 4.61 15.28 -3.35
CA TRP A 36 3.99 14.93 -2.08
C TRP A 36 4.27 13.47 -1.73
N ASP A 37 4.19 13.15 -0.45
CA ASP A 37 4.39 11.82 0.11
C ASP A 37 3.21 11.48 1.03
N ILE A 38 2.63 10.30 0.82
CA ILE A 38 1.54 9.75 1.64
C ILE A 38 2.01 8.42 2.19
N LEU A 39 1.85 8.24 3.50
CA LEU A 39 2.02 6.97 4.18
C LEU A 39 0.63 6.54 4.66
N ALA A 40 0.07 5.50 4.06
CA ALA A 40 -1.19 4.91 4.50
C ALA A 40 -0.91 3.60 5.24
N VAL A 41 -1.44 3.46 6.45
CA VAL A 41 -1.20 2.31 7.31
C VAL A 41 -2.53 1.77 7.81
N ASP A 42 -2.62 0.45 7.96
CA ASP A 42 -3.60 -0.19 8.82
C ASP A 42 -2.92 -1.29 9.65
N GLN A 43 -3.69 -2.06 10.41
CA GLN A 43 -3.16 -3.10 11.29
C GLN A 43 -2.38 -4.22 10.58
N TYR A 44 -2.51 -4.38 9.25
CA TYR A 44 -1.90 -5.47 8.50
C TYR A 44 -1.00 -5.02 7.36
N MET A 45 -1.14 -3.78 6.87
CA MET A 45 -0.36 -3.31 5.73
C MET A 45 0.03 -1.85 5.81
N THR A 46 1.10 -1.54 5.10
CA THR A 46 1.60 -0.20 4.82
C THR A 46 1.60 0.04 3.32
N ALA A 47 1.21 1.24 2.91
CA ALA A 47 1.30 1.74 1.55
C ALA A 47 2.02 3.10 1.55
N GLU A 48 3.14 3.15 0.84
CA GLU A 48 3.88 4.38 0.59
C GLU A 48 3.58 4.87 -0.82
N ILE A 49 3.14 6.12 -0.92
CA ILE A 49 2.76 6.75 -2.19
C ILE A 49 3.51 8.06 -2.32
N SER A 50 4.44 8.11 -3.27
CA SER A 50 5.31 9.26 -3.47
C SER A 50 5.12 9.82 -4.88
N SER A 51 4.64 11.06 -5.00
CA SER A 51 4.55 11.76 -6.28
C SER A 51 5.79 12.60 -6.51
N PHE A 52 6.36 12.55 -7.72
CA PHE A 52 7.48 13.38 -8.17
C PHE A 52 7.08 14.27 -9.35
N GLY A 53 5.79 14.54 -9.47
CA GLY A 53 5.19 15.32 -10.55
C GLY A 53 5.00 14.55 -11.85
N GLY A 54 6.08 14.00 -12.43
CA GLY A 54 6.01 13.21 -13.66
C GLY A 54 5.61 11.74 -13.45
N TYR A 55 5.73 11.25 -12.23
CA TYR A 55 5.41 9.86 -11.89
C TYR A 55 5.04 9.73 -10.41
N ILE A 56 4.37 8.62 -10.09
CA ILE A 56 4.04 8.20 -8.73
C ILE A 56 4.70 6.85 -8.46
N ILE A 57 5.41 6.74 -7.35
CA ILE A 57 5.90 5.47 -6.82
C ILE A 57 4.88 4.96 -5.81
N LEU A 58 4.53 3.67 -5.93
CA LEU A 58 3.73 2.93 -4.98
C LEU A 58 4.56 1.77 -4.43
N ALA A 59 4.77 1.74 -3.12
CA ALA A 59 5.28 0.58 -2.41
C ALA A 59 4.21 0.06 -1.45
N LEU A 60 3.93 -1.23 -1.48
CA LEU A 60 3.01 -1.91 -0.57
C LEU A 60 3.78 -2.97 0.21
N TYR A 61 3.51 -3.06 1.49
CA TYR A 61 4.16 -3.97 2.39
C TYR A 61 3.16 -4.54 3.38
N ALA A 62 3.21 -5.85 3.61
CA ALA A 62 2.51 -6.51 4.69
C ALA A 62 3.39 -7.61 5.28
N GLU A 63 3.29 -7.80 6.60
CA GLU A 63 4.01 -8.82 7.35
C GLU A 63 3.03 -9.51 8.30
N VAL A 64 2.97 -10.83 8.25
CA VAL A 64 2.08 -11.64 9.09
C VAL A 64 2.79 -12.89 9.58
N GLU A 65 2.43 -13.38 10.77
CA GLU A 65 2.97 -14.66 11.28
C GLU A 65 2.49 -15.83 10.40
N ALA A 66 3.41 -16.71 10.01
CA ALA A 66 3.13 -17.88 9.22
C ALA A 66 4.27 -18.91 9.29
N ASP A 67 3.93 -20.18 9.19
CA ASP A 67 4.86 -21.31 9.10
C ASP A 67 4.97 -21.90 7.68
N ARG A 68 4.09 -21.46 6.77
CA ARG A 68 4.04 -21.86 5.36
C ARG A 68 3.65 -20.70 4.47
N ILE A 69 3.92 -20.83 3.17
CA ILE A 69 3.41 -19.90 2.14
C ILE A 69 2.00 -20.37 1.72
N PRO A 70 0.93 -19.58 1.95
CA PRO A 70 -0.42 -19.92 1.52
C PRO A 70 -0.55 -19.95 -0.01
N GLU A 71 -1.40 -20.81 -0.55
CA GLU A 71 -1.65 -20.83 -2.01
C GLU A 71 -2.25 -19.52 -2.50
N ALA A 72 -3.08 -18.88 -1.68
CA ALA A 72 -3.62 -17.55 -1.96
C ALA A 72 -2.52 -16.52 -2.27
N ALA A 73 -1.35 -16.59 -1.60
CA ALA A 73 -0.26 -15.65 -1.78
C ALA A 73 0.36 -15.71 -3.19
N LYS A 74 0.25 -16.86 -3.87
CA LYS A 74 0.74 -17.06 -5.24
C LYS A 74 -0.20 -16.51 -6.31
N GLY A 75 -1.37 -15.98 -5.92
CA GLY A 75 -2.41 -15.53 -6.84
C GLY A 75 -2.12 -14.20 -7.55
N ASP A 76 -1.02 -13.51 -7.23
CA ASP A 76 -0.62 -12.27 -7.89
C ASP A 76 0.90 -12.28 -8.19
N PRO A 77 1.31 -12.49 -9.46
CA PRO A 77 2.72 -12.64 -9.82
C PRO A 77 3.54 -11.34 -9.66
N GLU A 78 2.87 -10.20 -9.52
CA GLU A 78 3.52 -8.92 -9.26
C GLU A 78 3.90 -8.74 -7.77
N VAL A 79 3.39 -9.60 -6.88
CA VAL A 79 3.67 -9.53 -5.44
C VAL A 79 4.82 -10.47 -5.13
N GLU A 80 5.88 -9.92 -4.55
CA GLU A 80 6.96 -10.70 -3.98
C GLU A 80 6.48 -11.32 -2.65
N VAL A 81 6.73 -12.63 -2.51
CA VAL A 81 6.31 -13.41 -1.35
C VAL A 81 7.54 -14.09 -0.76
N GLU A 82 7.80 -13.85 0.51
CA GLU A 82 8.96 -14.37 1.23
C GLU A 82 8.51 -14.95 2.58
N LEU A 83 8.98 -16.15 2.91
CA LEU A 83 8.78 -16.77 4.22
C LEU A 83 10.15 -16.90 4.89
N SER A 84 10.36 -16.16 5.98
CA SER A 84 11.57 -16.22 6.79
C SER A 84 11.20 -16.06 8.26
N ASP A 85 11.88 -16.78 9.14
CA ASP A 85 11.80 -16.59 10.60
C ASP A 85 10.36 -16.61 11.17
N GLY A 86 9.49 -17.47 10.64
CA GLY A 86 8.09 -17.59 11.09
C GLY A 86 7.19 -16.44 10.63
N LYS A 87 7.63 -15.66 9.63
CA LYS A 87 6.90 -14.52 9.07
C LYS A 87 6.77 -14.63 7.56
N LEU A 88 5.56 -14.43 7.08
CA LEU A 88 5.27 -14.23 5.67
C LEU A 88 5.28 -12.73 5.37
N THR A 89 6.14 -12.34 4.44
CA THR A 89 6.22 -10.97 3.94
C THR A 89 5.67 -10.89 2.52
N LEU A 90 4.81 -9.90 2.28
CA LEU A 90 4.27 -9.57 0.96
C LEU A 90 4.75 -8.18 0.57
N LYS A 91 5.38 -8.04 -0.59
CA LYS A 91 5.89 -6.76 -1.10
C LYS A 91 5.38 -6.51 -2.51
N TYR A 92 5.06 -5.26 -2.81
CA TYR A 92 4.80 -4.81 -4.17
C TYR A 92 5.44 -3.45 -4.37
N TYR A 93 6.08 -3.25 -5.52
CA TYR A 93 6.68 -1.98 -5.89
C TYR A 93 6.38 -1.67 -7.35
N TYR A 94 5.91 -0.46 -7.63
CA TYR A 94 5.68 -0.02 -9.00
C TYR A 94 5.79 1.49 -9.17
N ARG A 95 6.21 1.91 -10.36
CA ARG A 95 6.27 3.30 -10.78
C ARG A 95 5.24 3.55 -11.87
N TYR A 96 4.23 4.36 -11.56
CA TYR A 96 3.23 4.81 -12.51
C TYR A 96 3.66 6.13 -13.17
N GLU A 97 3.58 6.21 -14.48
CA GLU A 97 3.60 7.51 -15.16
C GLU A 97 2.36 8.32 -14.77
N TYR A 98 2.55 9.63 -14.53
CA TYR A 98 1.45 10.49 -14.13
C TYR A 98 0.68 10.98 -15.37
N ILE A 99 -0.54 10.48 -15.53
CA ILE A 99 -1.47 10.83 -16.61
C ILE A 99 -2.77 11.36 -15.96
N GLY A 100 -2.63 12.32 -15.05
CA GLY A 100 -3.75 12.91 -14.34
C GLY A 100 -4.46 11.93 -13.38
N SER A 101 -5.78 12.09 -13.25
CA SER A 101 -6.59 11.37 -12.25
C SER A 101 -6.66 9.86 -12.47
N SER A 102 -6.44 9.36 -13.69
CA SER A 102 -6.45 7.91 -13.99
C SER A 102 -5.32 7.19 -13.27
N THR A 103 -4.15 7.83 -13.12
CA THR A 103 -3.03 7.29 -12.34
C THR A 103 -3.42 7.10 -10.87
N LEU A 104 -4.14 8.06 -10.28
CA LEU A 104 -4.61 7.96 -8.89
C LEU A 104 -5.60 6.80 -8.72
N ILE A 105 -6.49 6.60 -9.70
CA ILE A 105 -7.42 5.45 -9.71
C ILE A 105 -6.64 4.14 -9.81
N ALA A 106 -5.62 4.05 -10.66
CA ALA A 106 -4.78 2.87 -10.79
C ALA A 106 -4.05 2.52 -9.47
N VAL A 107 -3.50 3.52 -8.78
CA VAL A 107 -2.87 3.37 -7.46
C VAL A 107 -3.87 2.81 -6.44
N VAL A 108 -5.06 3.40 -6.33
CA VAL A 108 -6.11 2.94 -5.40
C VAL A 108 -6.56 1.52 -5.73
N ASN A 109 -6.74 1.20 -7.02
CA ASN A 109 -7.13 -0.15 -7.45
C ASN A 109 -6.05 -1.18 -7.10
N ARG A 110 -4.78 -0.84 -7.27
CA ARG A 110 -3.67 -1.73 -6.91
C ARG A 110 -3.61 -1.97 -5.40
N ILE A 111 -3.79 -0.93 -4.58
CA ILE A 111 -3.90 -1.05 -3.12
C ILE A 111 -5.05 -1.99 -2.75
N ASN A 112 -6.23 -1.81 -3.35
CA ASN A 112 -7.39 -2.67 -3.07
C ASN A 112 -7.18 -4.12 -3.52
N LYS A 113 -6.50 -4.35 -4.67
CA LYS A 113 -6.12 -5.70 -5.12
C LYS A 113 -5.19 -6.37 -4.12
N PHE A 114 -4.18 -5.65 -3.62
CA PHE A 114 -3.25 -6.14 -2.60
C PHE A 114 -3.97 -6.45 -1.27
N ARG A 115 -4.89 -5.58 -0.83
CA ARG A 115 -5.76 -5.85 0.33
C ARG A 115 -6.60 -7.10 0.17
N GLY A 116 -7.16 -7.30 -1.02
CA GLY A 116 -7.92 -8.50 -1.36
C GLY A 116 -7.07 -9.76 -1.31
N LEU A 117 -5.81 -9.69 -1.78
CA LEU A 117 -4.84 -10.77 -1.66
C LEU A 117 -4.54 -11.08 -0.18
N LEU A 118 -4.16 -10.06 0.60
CA LEU A 118 -3.83 -10.19 2.03
C LEU A 118 -5.00 -10.77 2.83
N SER A 119 -6.23 -10.36 2.53
CA SER A 119 -7.44 -10.93 3.14
C SER A 119 -7.56 -12.44 2.88
N ARG A 120 -7.34 -12.90 1.64
CA ARG A 120 -7.36 -14.34 1.31
C ARG A 120 -6.25 -15.10 2.02
N VAL A 121 -5.04 -14.54 2.06
CA VAL A 121 -3.88 -15.11 2.78
C VAL A 121 -4.21 -15.30 4.27
N LEU A 122 -4.73 -14.25 4.92
CA LEU A 122 -5.12 -14.30 6.34
C LEU A 122 -6.24 -15.31 6.60
N LEU A 123 -7.20 -15.45 5.67
CA LEU A 123 -8.26 -16.45 5.79
C LEU A 123 -7.73 -17.88 5.66
N GLU A 124 -6.78 -18.12 4.75
CA GLU A 124 -6.17 -19.44 4.57
C GLU A 124 -5.33 -19.85 5.78
N LEU A 125 -4.57 -18.91 6.37
CA LEU A 125 -3.77 -19.16 7.57
C LEU A 125 -4.60 -19.43 8.82
N ARG A 126 -5.86 -18.97 8.86
CA ARG A 126 -6.81 -19.24 9.97
C ARG A 126 -7.48 -20.61 9.86
N GLN A 127 -7.38 -21.29 8.72
CA GLN A 127 -7.92 -22.62 8.57
C GLN A 127 -6.92 -23.64 9.14
N PRO A 128 -7.38 -24.53 10.04
CA PRO A 128 -6.52 -25.53 10.69
C PRO A 128 -5.94 -26.54 9.71
#